data_AF-A0A9X3YK47-F1
#
_entry.id   AF-A0A9X3YK47-F1
#
_cell.length_a   1.000
_cell.length_b   1.000
_cell.length_c   1.000
_cell.angle_alpha   90.00
_cell.angle_beta   90.00
_cell.angle_gamma   90.00
#
_symmetry.space_group_name_H-M   'P 1'
#
loop_
_entity.id
_entity.type
_entity.pdbx_description
1 polymer ?
#
loop_
_entity_poly.entity_id
_entity_poly.type
_entity_poly.pdbx_seq_one_letter_code
_entity_poly.pdbx_strand_id
1 'polypeptide(L)'
;MPRPVVNRYFIRRLQAKQDKRTRVWNAMRILRDFTVGDLLAVCELTNRQSLLTFCSQLRRAGYLLQRRGDEPRHEQARYRLIRNSGPACPALVRKGTALFDPNTETEHPLCTTKTTG
;
A
#
# COMPACT_ATOMS: atom_id res chain seq x y z
N MET A 1 -0.66 -27.05 -12.36
CA MET A 1 0.47 -26.18 -11.93
C MET A 1 0.26 -24.78 -12.51
N PRO A 2 -0.14 -23.75 -11.74
CA PRO A 2 -0.18 -22.40 -12.29
C PRO A 2 1.26 -21.89 -12.46
N ARG A 3 1.54 -21.30 -13.64
CA ARG A 3 2.84 -20.72 -13.97
C ARG A 3 3.10 -19.47 -13.11
N PRO A 4 4.34 -19.18 -12.69
CA PRO A 4 4.65 -17.91 -12.09
C PRO A 4 4.36 -16.80 -13.10
N VAL A 5 3.39 -15.93 -12.77
CA VAL A 5 2.95 -14.79 -13.61
C VAL A 5 4.02 -13.70 -13.76
N VAL A 6 5.11 -13.80 -12.99
CA VAL A 6 6.19 -12.82 -12.94
C VAL A 6 7.55 -13.50 -12.73
N ASN A 7 8.56 -13.05 -13.48
CA ASN A 7 9.92 -13.61 -13.42
C ASN A 7 10.58 -13.29 -12.07
N ARG A 8 11.21 -14.28 -11.42
CA ARG A 8 11.90 -14.16 -10.12
C ARG A 8 13.02 -13.10 -10.10
N TYR A 9 13.62 -12.80 -11.26
CA TYR A 9 14.54 -11.67 -11.44
C TYR A 9 13.87 -10.31 -11.21
N PHE A 10 12.61 -10.17 -11.63
CA PHE A 10 11.85 -8.94 -11.48
C PHE A 10 11.54 -8.65 -10.01
N ILE A 11 11.21 -9.69 -9.23
CA ILE A 11 10.96 -9.59 -7.78
C ILE A 11 12.18 -9.06 -7.03
N ARG A 12 13.37 -9.63 -7.28
CA ARG A 12 14.61 -9.16 -6.64
C ARG A 12 14.92 -7.70 -6.98
N ARG A 13 14.65 -7.27 -8.21
CA ARG A 13 14.87 -5.88 -8.63
C ARG A 13 13.87 -4.90 -7.98
N LEU A 14 12.64 -5.34 -7.74
CA LEU A 14 11.66 -4.57 -6.96
C LEU A 14 12.07 -4.46 -5.48
N GLN A 15 12.67 -5.50 -4.90
CA GLN A 15 13.11 -5.53 -3.50
C GLN A 15 14.42 -4.75 -3.26
N ALA A 16 15.34 -4.75 -4.22
CA ALA A 16 16.67 -4.13 -4.07
C ALA A 16 16.63 -2.59 -4.00
N LYS A 17 15.56 -1.96 -4.47
CA LYS A 17 15.29 -0.55 -4.15
C LYS A 17 14.58 -0.49 -2.81
N GLN A 18 15.32 -0.16 -1.75
CA GLN A 18 14.76 0.33 -0.48
C GLN A 18 14.07 1.68 -0.74
N ASP A 19 12.92 1.64 -1.39
CA ASP A 19 12.14 2.80 -1.79
C ASP A 19 11.41 3.38 -0.56
N LYS A 20 11.08 4.66 -0.58
CA LYS A 20 10.35 5.35 0.50
C LYS A 20 9.06 4.59 0.88
N ARG A 21 8.44 3.91 -0.08
CA ARG A 21 7.27 3.04 0.13
C ARG A 21 7.53 1.84 1.03
N THR A 22 8.73 1.25 0.97
CA THR A 22 9.11 0.12 1.83
C THR A 22 9.24 0.54 3.30
N ARG A 23 9.78 1.75 3.56
CA ARG A 23 9.82 2.30 4.92
C ARG A 23 8.41 2.52 5.47
N VAL A 24 7.55 3.13 4.66
CA VAL A 24 6.13 3.33 5.00
C VAL A 24 5.44 2.00 5.28
N TRP A 25 5.62 1.00 4.42
CA TRP A 25 5.05 -0.34 4.61
C TRP A 25 5.51 -0.99 5.93
N ASN A 26 6.79 -0.88 6.25
CA ASN A 26 7.31 -1.39 7.52
C ASN A 26 6.71 -0.65 8.73
N ALA A 27 6.60 0.69 8.66
CA ALA A 27 5.94 1.47 9.70
C ALA A 27 4.46 1.04 9.88
N MET A 28 3.72 0.87 8.79
CA MET A 28 2.34 0.39 8.81
C MET A 28 2.21 -1.00 9.48
N ARG A 29 3.19 -1.90 9.27
CA ARG A 29 3.21 -3.24 9.89
C ARG A 29 3.47 -3.19 11.39
N ILE A 30 4.30 -2.26 11.85
CA ILE A 30 4.61 -2.08 13.27
C ILE A 30 3.42 -1.45 13.99
N LEU A 31 2.89 -0.35 13.45
CA LEU A 31 1.81 0.42 14.05
C LEU A 31 0.48 -0.34 14.05
N ARG A 32 0.18 -1.06 12.96
CA ARG A 32 -1.11 -1.74 12.64
C ARG A 32 -2.35 -0.85 12.58
N ASP A 33 -2.46 0.16 13.43
CA ASP A 33 -3.50 1.19 13.47
C ASP A 33 -2.78 2.54 13.46
N PHE A 34 -3.01 3.35 12.43
CA PHE A 34 -2.24 4.57 12.22
C PHE A 34 -3.05 5.63 11.48
N THR A 35 -2.62 6.88 11.61
CA THR A 35 -3.09 7.98 10.76
C THR A 35 -2.03 8.34 9.73
N VAL A 36 -2.41 9.12 8.73
CA VAL A 36 -1.44 9.64 7.75
C VAL A 36 -0.42 10.57 8.43
N GLY A 37 -0.82 11.31 9.48
CA GLY A 37 0.08 12.14 10.27
C GLY A 37 1.17 11.32 10.98
N ASP A 38 0.78 10.20 11.56
CA ASP A 38 1.70 9.28 12.24
C ASP A 38 2.77 8.73 11.27
N LEU A 39 2.34 8.28 10.08
CA LEU A 39 3.27 7.81 9.05
C LEU A 39 4.22 8.90 8.54
N LEU A 40 3.76 10.15 8.42
CA LEU A 40 4.61 11.28 8.03
C LEU A 40 5.72 11.50 9.07
N ALA A 41 5.39 11.43 10.35
CA ALA A 41 6.33 11.59 11.44
C ALA A 41 7.33 10.43 11.51
N VAL A 42 6.84 9.18 11.51
CA VAL A 42 7.68 7.97 11.65
C VAL A 42 8.61 7.77 10.45
N CYS A 43 8.15 8.08 9.23
CA CYS A 43 8.93 7.87 8.02
C CYS A 43 9.71 9.12 7.56
N GLU A 44 9.65 10.21 8.33
CA GLU A 44 10.25 11.52 8.00
C GLU A 44 9.90 11.98 6.59
N LEU A 45 8.62 11.84 6.22
CA LEU A 45 8.11 12.19 4.90
C LEU A 45 7.44 13.56 4.94
N THR A 46 7.70 14.38 3.93
CA THR A 46 7.06 15.69 3.77
C THR A 46 5.82 15.64 2.86
N ASN A 47 5.73 14.62 2.00
CA ASN A 47 4.70 14.55 0.96
C ASN A 47 3.48 13.74 1.41
N ARG A 48 2.52 14.44 2.02
CA ARG A 48 1.22 13.87 2.44
C ARG A 48 0.42 13.30 1.27
N GLN A 49 0.43 13.95 0.11
CA GLN A 49 -0.37 13.54 -1.03
C GLN A 49 0.08 12.18 -1.60
N SER A 50 1.40 11.95 -1.62
CA SER A 50 1.98 10.67 -2.03
C SER A 50 1.58 9.53 -1.09
N LEU A 51 1.59 9.78 0.23
CA LEU A 51 1.14 8.83 1.23
C LEU A 51 -0.35 8.53 1.12
N LEU A 52 -1.20 9.54 0.96
CA LEU A 52 -2.64 9.36 0.75
C LEU A 52 -2.93 8.51 -0.49
N THR A 53 -2.21 8.76 -1.58
CA THR A 53 -2.31 8.00 -2.82
C THR A 53 -1.94 6.53 -2.59
N PHE A 54 -0.84 6.29 -1.87
CA PHE A 54 -0.38 4.95 -1.52
C PHE A 54 -1.37 4.21 -0.60
N CYS A 55 -1.88 4.87 0.45
CA CYS A 55 -2.92 4.31 1.32
C CYS A 55 -4.21 3.99 0.53
N SER A 56 -4.61 4.85 -0.39
CA SER A 56 -5.78 4.62 -1.24
C SER A 56 -5.61 3.39 -2.14
N GLN A 57 -4.42 3.19 -2.71
CA GLN A 57 -4.10 2.00 -3.50
C GLN A 57 -4.15 0.73 -2.65
N LEU A 58 -3.51 0.73 -1.48
CA LEU A 58 -3.54 -0.42 -0.58
C LEU A 58 -4.96 -0.72 -0.08
N ARG A 59 -5.78 0.31 0.19
CA ARG A 59 -7.20 0.16 0.53
C ARG A 59 -7.98 -0.49 -0.60
N ARG A 60 -7.80 -0.03 -1.84
CA ARG A 60 -8.45 -0.60 -3.03
C ARG A 60 -8.04 -2.05 -3.30
N ALA A 61 -6.81 -2.42 -2.95
CA ALA A 61 -6.33 -3.80 -3.01
C ALA A 61 -6.75 -4.66 -1.80
N GLY A 62 -7.46 -4.10 -0.82
CA GLY A 62 -7.93 -4.84 0.36
C GLY A 62 -6.87 -5.09 1.44
N TYR A 63 -5.77 -4.32 1.44
CA TYR A 63 -4.72 -4.40 2.47
C TYR A 63 -5.00 -3.50 3.69
N LEU A 64 -5.63 -2.35 3.44
CA LEU A 64 -5.98 -1.38 4.47
C LEU A 64 -7.50 -1.26 4.62
N LEU A 65 -7.95 -1.16 5.87
CA LEU A 65 -9.29 -0.75 6.21
C LEU A 65 -9.26 0.69 6.72
N GLN A 66 -9.97 1.60 6.05
CA GLN A 66 -10.14 2.95 6.54
C GLN A 66 -11.28 2.96 7.57
N ARG A 67 -10.98 3.37 8.79
CA ARG A 67 -11.96 3.63 9.85
C ARG A 67 -12.25 5.13 9.82
N ARG A 68 -13.53 5.50 9.68
CA ARG A 68 -13.93 6.88 9.96
C ARG A 68 -13.75 7.09 11.46
N GLY A 69 -13.13 8.22 11.84
CA GLY A 69 -13.16 8.65 13.23
C GLY A 69 -14.62 8.89 13.64
N ASP A 70 -14.93 8.69 14.92
CA ASP A 70 -16.26 8.90 15.48
C ASP A 70 -16.72 10.36 15.35
N GLU A 71 -15.78 11.31 15.21
CA GLU A 71 -16.09 12.74 15.08
C GLU A 71 -16.10 13.27 13.63
N PRO A 72 -17.15 14.00 13.22
CA PRO A 72 -17.40 14.33 11.82
C PRO A 72 -16.59 15.51 11.25
N ARG A 73 -15.76 16.23 12.03
CA ARG A 73 -15.31 17.57 11.61
C ARG A 73 -13.81 17.82 11.51
N HIS A 74 -12.95 17.14 12.29
CA HIS A 74 -11.51 17.45 12.30
C HIS A 74 -10.55 16.26 12.46
N GLU A 75 -11.04 15.04 12.71
CA GLU A 75 -10.13 13.92 12.99
C GLU A 75 -9.55 13.29 11.71
N GLN A 76 -8.25 13.00 11.74
CA GLN A 76 -7.55 12.38 10.63
C GLN A 76 -8.11 10.97 10.39
N ALA A 77 -8.36 10.61 9.13
CA ALA A 77 -8.78 9.25 8.79
C ALA A 77 -7.80 8.22 9.36
N ARG A 78 -8.32 7.31 10.19
CA ARG A 78 -7.55 6.20 10.75
C ARG A 78 -7.54 5.04 9.76
N TYR A 79 -6.38 4.44 9.58
CA TYR A 79 -6.19 3.28 8.74
C TYR A 79 -5.71 2.13 9.59
N ARG A 80 -6.28 0.94 9.36
CA ARG A 80 -5.86 -0.30 9.98
C ARG A 80 -5.32 -1.24 8.92
N LEU A 81 -4.15 -1.79 9.16
CA LEU A 81 -3.60 -2.86 8.34
C LEU A 81 -4.34 -4.16 8.66
N ILE A 82 -5.16 -4.61 7.71
CA ILE A 82 -5.94 -5.86 7.86
C ILE A 82 -5.21 -7.05 7.27
N ARG A 83 -4.30 -6.81 6.31
CA ARG A 83 -3.56 -7.87 5.64
C ARG A 83 -2.06 -7.56 5.67
N ASN A 84 -1.33 -8.34 6.45
CA ASN A 84 0.12 -8.30 6.49
C ASN A 84 0.66 -9.45 5.65
N SER A 85 0.98 -9.17 4.39
CA SER A 85 1.51 -10.17 3.47
C SER A 85 2.99 -10.50 3.68
N GLY A 86 3.77 -9.61 4.32
CA GLY A 86 5.18 -9.85 4.62
C GLY A 86 6.08 -8.61 4.51
N PRO A 87 7.41 -8.79 4.58
CA PRO A 87 8.39 -7.71 4.57
C PRO A 87 8.56 -7.03 3.20
N ALA A 88 8.23 -7.71 2.11
CA ALA A 88 8.34 -7.10 0.80
C ALA A 88 7.11 -6.20 0.55
N CYS A 89 7.37 -4.92 0.26
CA CYS A 89 6.32 -3.95 -0.01
C CYS A 89 5.59 -4.32 -1.30
N PRO A 90 4.24 -4.35 -1.29
CA PRO A 90 3.46 -4.49 -2.52
C PRO A 90 3.80 -3.36 -3.50
N ALA A 91 3.95 -3.69 -4.78
CA ALA A 91 4.33 -2.74 -5.81
C ALA A 91 3.22 -2.58 -6.85
N LEU A 92 3.02 -1.35 -7.32
CA LEU A 92 2.16 -1.12 -8.48
C LEU A 92 2.79 -1.75 -9.72
N VAL A 93 2.02 -2.58 -10.40
CA VAL A 93 2.35 -3.20 -11.67
C VAL A 93 1.33 -2.79 -12.72
N ARG A 94 1.53 -3.24 -13.97
CA ARG A 94 0.59 -2.99 -15.08
C ARG A 94 0.26 -1.50 -15.29
N LYS A 95 1.26 -0.62 -15.17
CA LYS A 95 1.10 0.86 -15.25
C LYS A 95 0.13 1.44 -14.19
N GLY A 96 0.07 0.84 -13.01
CA GLY A 96 -0.72 1.35 -11.89
C GLY A 96 -2.16 0.84 -11.82
N THR A 97 -2.52 -0.16 -12.63
CA THR A 97 -3.85 -0.78 -12.61
C THR A 97 -3.95 -2.00 -11.69
N ALA A 98 -2.81 -2.56 -11.26
CA ALA A 98 -2.77 -3.68 -10.33
C ALA A 98 -1.66 -3.47 -9.29
N LEU A 99 -1.89 -4.02 -8.09
CA LEU A 99 -0.94 -4.07 -6.99
C LEU A 99 -0.44 -5.51 -6.88
N PHE A 100 0.83 -5.74 -7.16
CA PHE A 100 1.43 -7.05 -7.03
C PHE A 100 2.06 -7.20 -5.65
N ASP A 101 1.70 -8.28 -4.97
CA ASP A 101 2.30 -8.67 -3.72
C ASP A 101 3.44 -9.68 -3.94
N PRO A 102 4.70 -9.28 -3.73
CA PRO A 102 5.85 -10.18 -3.89
C PRO A 102 5.97 -11.26 -2.81
N ASN A 103 5.24 -11.17 -1.69
CA ASN A 103 5.29 -12.21 -0.65
C ASN A 103 4.31 -13.35 -0.97
N THR A 104 3.13 -13.02 -1.50
CA THR A 104 2.12 -14.02 -1.90
C THR A 104 2.12 -14.33 -3.39
N GLU A 105 3.00 -13.67 -4.16
CA GLU A 105 3.08 -13.74 -5.62
C GLU A 105 1.73 -13.50 -6.32
N THR A 106 0.86 -12.67 -5.69
CA THR A 106 -0.52 -12.45 -6.13
C THR A 106 -0.69 -11.03 -6.67
N GLU A 107 -1.33 -10.89 -7.83
CA GLU A 107 -1.75 -9.59 -8.37
C GLU A 107 -3.17 -9.24 -7.87
N HIS A 108 -3.33 -8.06 -7.29
CA HIS A 108 -4.62 -7.50 -6.89
C HIS A 108 -5.02 -6.38 -7.86
N PRO A 109 -6.07 -6.54 -8.68
CA PRO A 109 -6.52 -5.49 -9.57
C PRO A 109 -7.06 -4.32 -8.73
N LEU A 110 -6.52 -3.13 -8.96
CA LEU A 110 -7.07 -1.90 -8.40
C LEU A 110 -8.22 -1.50 -9.32
N CYS A 111 -9.45 -1.99 -9.10
CA CYS A 111 -10.62 -1.70 -9.95
C CYS A 111 -10.66 -0.24 -10.39
N THR A 112 -10.16 0.05 -11.59
CA THR A 112 -10.15 1.40 -12.16
C THR A 112 -11.55 1.62 -12.67
N THR A 113 -12.39 2.31 -11.90
CA THR A 113 -13.57 2.95 -12.48
C THR A 113 -13.04 4.01 -13.44
N LYS A 114 -12.78 3.61 -14.69
CA LYS A 114 -12.77 4.55 -15.82
C LYS A 114 -14.21 5.06 -15.88
N THR A 115 -14.46 6.22 -15.30
CA THR A 115 -15.60 7.05 -15.69
C THR A 115 -15.26 7.57 -17.08
N THR A 116 -15.65 6.80 -18.10
CA THR A 116 -15.71 7.26 -19.47
C THR A 116 -16.92 8.20 -19.55
N GLY A 117 -16.68 9.46 -19.85
CA GLY A 117 -17.65 10.45 -20.29
C GLY A 117 -17.13 11.10 -21.56
#